data_AF-A0A349PAH4-F1
#
_entry.id   AF-A0A349PAH4-F1
#
_cell.length_a   1.000
_cell.length_b   1.000
_cell.length_c   1.000
_cell.angle_alpha   90.00
_cell.angle_beta   90.00
_cell.angle_gamma   90.00
#
_symmetry.space_group_name_H-M   'P 1'
#
loop_
_entity.id
_entity.type
_entity.pdbx_description
1 polymer ?
#
loop_
_entity_poly.entity_id
_entity_poly.type
_entity_poly.pdbx_seq_one_letter_code
_entity_poly.pdbx_strand_id
1 'polypeptide(L)'
;MVNYYLDAIKKYAVFSGRASVPEFWQFVLLNVLVNAALYILEKHILGIQTRYFSALYNMFVFLPSLAVTVRRLHDTGRSGWWILISGIPVLGAIILIVFLMSEGVVEARP
;
A
#
# COMPACT_ATOMS: atom_id res chain seq x y z
N MET A 1 2.48 -16.48 -9.99
CA MET A 1 2.54 -15.01 -10.17
C MET A 1 1.15 -14.36 -10.04
N VAL A 2 0.10 -14.84 -10.72
CA VAL A 2 -1.28 -14.33 -10.57
C VAL A 2 -1.96 -14.74 -9.25
N ASN A 3 -1.61 -15.88 -8.65
CA ASN A 3 -2.23 -16.35 -7.40
C ASN A 3 -1.96 -15.45 -6.17
N TYR A 4 -0.77 -14.86 -6.06
CA TYR A 4 -0.43 -13.93 -4.95
C TYR A 4 -1.24 -12.64 -4.99
N TYR A 5 -1.58 -12.20 -6.19
CA TYR A 5 -2.38 -11.01 -6.44
C TYR A 5 -3.83 -11.17 -5.99
N LEU A 6 -4.41 -12.34 -6.28
CA LEU A 6 -5.76 -12.70 -5.84
C LEU A 6 -5.83 -12.90 -4.32
N ASP A 7 -4.75 -13.39 -3.68
CA ASP A 7 -4.66 -13.50 -2.23
C ASP A 7 -4.53 -12.14 -1.53
N ALA A 8 -3.80 -11.19 -2.11
CA ALA A 8 -3.71 -9.82 -1.61
C ALA A 8 -5.07 -9.10 -1.63
N ILE A 9 -5.86 -9.34 -2.69
CA ILE A 9 -7.24 -8.81 -2.79
C ILE A 9 -8.22 -9.61 -1.91
N LYS A 10 -8.05 -10.92 -1.71
CA LYS A 10 -8.89 -11.70 -0.78
C LYS A 10 -8.61 -11.35 0.70
N LYS A 11 -7.38 -10.93 1.04
CA LYS A 11 -7.00 -10.46 2.38
C LYS A 11 -7.16 -8.94 2.56
N TYR A 12 -8.08 -8.35 1.79
CA TYR A 12 -8.38 -6.91 1.71
C TYR A 12 -8.52 -6.21 3.07
N ALA A 13 -9.03 -6.92 4.08
CA ALA A 13 -9.35 -6.37 5.41
C ALA A 13 -8.79 -7.21 6.58
N VAL A 14 -7.79 -8.07 6.34
CA VAL A 14 -7.24 -8.95 7.39
C VAL A 14 -6.10 -8.26 8.13
N PHE A 15 -6.39 -7.36 9.06
CA PHE A 15 -5.35 -6.62 9.82
C PHE A 15 -4.38 -7.49 10.65
N SER A 16 -4.55 -8.82 10.67
CA SER A 16 -3.69 -9.76 11.37
C SER A 16 -2.70 -10.47 10.43
N GLY A 17 -1.48 -10.68 10.93
CA GLY A 17 -0.42 -11.43 10.25
C GLY A 17 0.75 -10.55 9.80
N ARG A 18 1.83 -11.22 9.38
CA ARG A 18 3.05 -10.60 8.87
C ARG A 18 2.93 -10.40 7.35
N ALA A 19 3.36 -9.24 6.85
CA ALA A 19 3.42 -8.92 5.43
C ALA A 19 4.89 -8.97 4.98
N SER A 20 5.21 -9.87 4.07
CA SER A 20 6.57 -9.97 3.56
C SER A 20 6.94 -8.74 2.71
N VAL A 21 8.24 -8.44 2.61
CA VAL A 21 8.76 -7.35 1.77
C VAL A 21 8.26 -7.39 0.33
N PRO A 22 8.30 -8.54 -0.38
CA PRO A 22 7.77 -8.63 -1.73
C PRO A 22 6.25 -8.40 -1.82
N GLU A 23 5.45 -8.83 -0.85
CA GLU A 23 3.99 -8.60 -0.86
C GLU A 23 3.66 -7.11 -0.78
N PHE A 24 4.36 -6.36 0.07
CA PHE A 24 4.20 -4.91 0.19
C PHE A 24 4.48 -4.20 -1.15
N TRP A 25 5.64 -4.49 -1.75
CA TRP A 25 6.05 -3.84 -2.99
C TRP A 25 5.19 -4.24 -4.19
N GLN A 26 4.71 -5.47 -4.24
CA GLN A 26 3.75 -5.89 -5.28
C GLN A 26 2.42 -5.13 -5.17
N PHE A 27 1.92 -4.92 -3.96
CA PHE A 27 0.70 -4.13 -3.73
C PHE A 27 0.89 -2.66 -4.13
N VAL A 28 2.04 -2.06 -3.78
CA VAL A 28 2.38 -0.68 -4.16
C VAL A 28 2.54 -0.54 -5.67
N LEU A 29 3.34 -1.42 -6.29
CA LEU A 29 3.61 -1.41 -7.73
C LEU A 29 2.31 -1.53 -8.52
N LEU A 30 1.43 -2.44 -8.11
CA LEU A 30 0.13 -2.57 -8.71
C LEU A 30 -0.67 -1.27 -8.61
N ASN A 31 -0.75 -0.68 -7.41
CA ASN A 31 -1.53 0.54 -7.21
C ASN A 31 -1.05 1.68 -8.10
N VAL A 32 0.26 1.78 -8.27
CA VAL A 32 0.88 2.72 -9.21
C VAL A 32 0.46 2.40 -10.64
N LEU A 33 0.52 1.14 -11.06
CA LEU A 33 0.10 0.73 -12.41
C LEU A 33 -1.38 1.00 -12.68
N VAL A 34 -2.27 0.69 -11.74
CA VAL A 34 -3.72 0.93 -11.90
C VAL A 34 -4.01 2.43 -11.94
N ASN A 35 -3.41 3.23 -11.05
CA ASN A 35 -3.58 4.69 -11.09
C ASN A 35 -3.01 5.29 -12.38
N ALA A 36 -1.87 4.79 -12.88
CA ALA A 36 -1.30 5.24 -14.16
C ALA A 36 -2.21 4.89 -15.34
N ALA A 37 -2.76 3.68 -15.37
CA ALA A 37 -3.71 3.25 -16.40
C ALA A 37 -5.00 4.08 -16.38
N LEU A 38 -5.57 4.32 -15.18
CA LEU A 38 -6.74 5.17 -15.01
C LEU A 38 -6.46 6.62 -15.45
N TYR A 39 -5.30 7.17 -15.10
CA TYR A 39 -4.90 8.51 -15.54
C TYR A 39 -4.82 8.63 -17.07
N ILE A 40 -4.23 7.64 -17.74
CA ILE A 40 -4.16 7.60 -19.21
C ILE A 40 -5.57 7.48 -19.80
N LEU A 41 -6.40 6.59 -19.27
CA LEU A 41 -7.77 6.37 -19.74
C LEU A 41 -8.63 7.64 -19.61
N GLU A 42 -8.66 8.25 -18.42
CA GLU A 42 -9.46 9.44 -18.14
C GLU A 42 -9.00 10.65 -18.99
N LYS A 43 -7.69 10.91 -19.01
CA LYS A 43 -7.13 12.10 -19.66
C LYS A 43 -7.01 11.98 -21.18
N HIS A 44 -6.55 10.83 -21.68
CA HIS A 44 -6.19 10.67 -23.09
C HIS A 44 -7.27 10.00 -23.93
N ILE A 45 -8.12 9.14 -23.34
CA ILE A 45 -9.17 8.43 -24.09
C ILE A 45 -10.53 9.10 -23.91
N LEU A 46 -10.91 9.40 -22.67
CA LEU A 46 -12.22 9.98 -22.36
C LEU A 46 -12.22 11.52 -22.41
N GLY A 47 -11.05 12.17 -22.35
CA GLY A 47 -10.92 13.63 -22.38
C GLY A 47 -11.52 14.32 -21.15
N ILE A 48 -11.76 13.59 -20.07
CA ILE A 48 -12.37 14.10 -18.85
C ILE A 48 -11.25 14.67 -17.98
N GLN A 49 -11.30 15.97 -17.69
CA GLN A 49 -10.30 16.63 -16.82
C GLN A 49 -10.47 16.23 -15.34
N THR A 50 -11.68 15.80 -14.96
CA THR A 50 -12.03 15.46 -13.59
C THR A 50 -11.88 13.96 -13.32
N ARG A 51 -11.10 13.63 -12.29
CA ARG A 51 -10.66 12.26 -11.96
C ARG A 51 -11.69 11.44 -11.17
N TYR A 52 -12.88 11.24 -11.71
CA TYR A 52 -13.97 10.56 -10.99
C TYR A 52 -13.71 9.07 -10.74
N PHE A 53 -13.22 8.33 -11.74
CA PHE A 53 -12.95 6.90 -11.60
C PHE A 53 -11.71 6.65 -10.74
N SER A 54 -10.68 7.48 -10.92
CA SER A 54 -9.51 7.46 -10.06
C SER A 54 -9.86 7.77 -8.60
N ALA A 55 -10.77 8.71 -8.33
CA ALA A 55 -11.23 9.01 -6.98
C ALA A 55 -11.97 7.82 -6.34
N LEU A 56 -12.87 7.20 -7.10
CA LEU A 56 -13.61 6.02 -6.62
C LEU A 56 -12.66 4.85 -6.31
N TYR A 57 -11.71 4.58 -7.21
CA TYR A 57 -10.69 3.56 -7.00
C TYR A 57 -9.83 3.84 -5.76
N ASN A 58 -9.37 5.09 -5.59
CA ASN A 58 -8.60 5.47 -4.41
C ASN A 58 -9.40 5.30 -3.11
N MET A 59 -10.71 5.55 -3.12
CA MET A 59 -11.56 5.32 -1.94
C MET A 59 -11.61 3.85 -1.53
N PHE A 60 -11.71 2.94 -2.50
CA PHE A 60 -11.63 1.50 -2.24
C PHE A 60 -10.24 1.13 -1.71
N VAL A 61 -9.18 1.57 -2.39
CA VAL A 61 -7.81 1.14 -2.05
C VAL A 61 -7.23 1.84 -0.81
N PHE A 62 -7.89 2.88 -0.30
CA PHE A 62 -7.50 3.55 0.93
C PHE A 62 -7.45 2.59 2.13
N LEU A 63 -8.49 1.80 2.36
CA LEU A 63 -8.55 0.82 3.44
C LEU A 63 -7.44 -0.26 3.39
N PRO A 64 -7.23 -0.99 2.27
CA PRO A 64 -6.19 -2.01 2.19
C PRO A 64 -4.79 -1.40 2.23
N SER A 65 -4.57 -0.19 1.70
CA SER A 65 -3.27 0.47 1.79
C SER A 65 -2.90 0.81 3.24
N LEU A 66 -3.87 1.27 4.05
CA LEU A 66 -3.69 1.41 5.49
C LEU A 66 -3.42 0.06 6.16
N ALA A 67 -4.24 -0.96 5.85
CA ALA A 67 -4.11 -2.27 6.48
C ALA A 67 -2.75 -2.94 6.24
N VAL A 68 -2.22 -2.84 5.03
CA VAL A 68 -0.91 -3.38 4.64
C VAL A 68 0.23 -2.59 5.30
N THR A 69 0.10 -1.26 5.37
CA THR A 69 1.11 -0.40 6.00
C THR A 69 1.18 -0.63 7.53
N VAL A 70 0.03 -0.79 8.20
CA VAL A 70 -0.02 -1.13 9.64
C VAL A 70 0.64 -2.48 9.91
N ARG A 71 0.32 -3.51 9.11
CA ARG A 71 0.94 -4.84 9.26
C ARG A 71 2.46 -4.78 9.12
N ARG A 72 2.95 -4.02 8.14
CA ARG A 72 4.40 -3.84 7.95
C ARG A 72 5.09 -3.07 9.06
N LEU A 73 4.43 -2.03 9.60
CA LEU A 73 4.94 -1.32 10.77
C LEU A 73 5.02 -2.27 11.97
N HIS A 74 4.00 -3.10 12.19
CA HIS A 74 4.02 -4.10 13.25
C HIS A 74 5.14 -5.14 13.06
N ASP A 75 5.41 -5.57 11.82
CA ASP A 75 6.52 -6.50 11.52
C ASP A 75 7.91 -5.92 11.80
N THR A 76 8.06 -4.61 11.76
CA THR A 76 9.32 -3.92 12.10
C THR A 76 9.40 -3.54 13.59
N GLY A 77 8.47 -4.04 14.42
CA GLY A 77 8.40 -3.74 15.85
C GLY A 77 7.92 -2.33 16.16
N ARG A 78 7.32 -1.62 15.20
CA ARG A 78 6.80 -0.25 15.34
C ARG A 78 5.28 -0.29 15.51
N SER A 79 4.72 0.68 16.23
CA SER A 79 3.26 0.81 16.37
C SER A 79 2.61 1.31 15.06
N GLY A 80 1.38 0.87 14.76
CA GLY A 80 0.63 1.33 13.59
C GLY A 80 0.36 2.85 13.54
N TRP A 81 0.52 3.55 14.66
CA TRP A 81 0.38 5.00 14.77
C TRP A 81 1.41 5.79 13.95
N TRP A 82 2.53 5.17 13.58
CA TRP A 82 3.52 5.78 12.70
C TRP A 82 2.96 6.11 11.31
N ILE A 83 1.82 5.54 10.91
CA ILE A 83 1.10 5.96 9.68
C ILE A 83 0.72 7.44 9.72
N LEU A 84 0.39 8.03 10.88
CA LEU A 84 -0.03 9.43 10.93
C LEU A 84 1.04 10.40 10.44
N ILE A 85 2.30 9.98 10.46
CA ILE A 85 3.40 10.75 9.89
C ILE A 85 3.24 10.94 8.37
N SER A 86 2.49 10.09 7.67
CA SER A 86 2.15 10.29 6.26
C SER A 86 1.36 11.58 6.00
N GLY A 87 0.77 12.18 7.04
CA GLY A 87 0.13 13.50 6.97
C GLY A 87 1.11 14.65 6.75
N ILE A 88 2.41 14.43 7.00
CA ILE A 88 3.48 15.38 6.67
C ILE A 88 4.01 15.02 5.27
N PRO A 89 3.71 15.83 4.24
CA PRO A 89 4.17 15.54 2.88
C PRO A 89 5.70 15.52 2.80
N VAL A 90 6.23 14.67 1.91
CA VAL A 90 7.67 14.43 1.68
C VAL A 90 8.38 13.72 2.84
N LEU A 91 8.48 14.34 4.02
CA LEU A 91 9.22 13.77 5.16
C LEU A 91 8.58 12.47 5.66
N GLY A 92 7.26 12.46 5.77
CA GLY A 92 6.57 11.28 6.25
C GLY A 92 6.56 10.12 5.26
N ALA A 93 6.52 10.42 3.96
CA ALA A 93 6.67 9.43 2.91
C ALA A 93 8.07 8.78 2.95
N ILE A 94 9.13 9.58 3.12
CA ILE A 94 10.51 9.06 3.19
C ILE A 94 10.69 8.15 4.41
N ILE A 95 10.25 8.58 5.59
CA ILE A 95 10.38 7.79 6.84
C ILE A 95 9.61 6.48 6.72
N LEU A 96 8.38 6.53 6.20
CA LEU A 96 7.59 5.32 5.98
C LEU A 96 8.26 4.40 4.96
N ILE A 97 8.77 4.92 3.84
CA ILE A 97 9.49 4.11 2.85
C ILE A 97 10.71 3.42 3.49
N VAL A 98 11.47 4.13 4.34
CA VAL A 98 12.60 3.53 5.07
C VAL A 98 12.13 2.42 6.01
N PHE A 99 11.06 2.61 6.77
CA PHE A 99 10.49 1.56 7.62
C PHE A 99 9.93 0.39 6.83
N LEU A 100 9.33 0.66 5.67
CA LEU A 100 8.82 -0.35 4.76
C LEU A 100 9.95 -1.13 4.08
N MET A 101 11.13 -0.54 3.87
CA MET A 101 12.30 -1.23 3.35
C MET A 101 13.15 -1.91 4.43
N SER A 102 12.94 -1.57 5.70
CA SER A 102 13.66 -2.20 6.80
C SER A 102 13.26 -3.67 6.92
N GLU A 103 14.25 -4.53 7.20
CA GLU A 103 14.02 -5.94 7.47
C GLU A 103 13.15 -6.07 8.73
N GLY A 104 12.15 -6.95 8.68
CA GLY A 104 11.35 -7.26 9.86
C GLY A 104 12.26 -7.82 10.95
N VAL A 105 11.95 -7.55 12.22
CA VAL A 105 12.76 -8.04 13.33
C VAL A 105 12.80 -9.57 13.24
N VAL A 106 14.00 -10.12 13.01
CA VAL A 106 14.24 -11.56 13.10
C VAL A 106 14.20 -11.89 14.58
N GLU A 107 13.00 -12.22 15.05
CA GLU A 107 12.81 -12.78 16.38
C GLU A 107 13.63 -14.07 16.42
N ALA A 108 14.78 -14.02 17.11
CA ALA A 108 15.60 -15.19 17.33
C ALA A 108 14.72 -16.24 18.00
N ARG A 109 14.44 -17.34 17.29
CA ARG A 109 13.71 -18.46 17.88
C ARG A 109 14.55 -18.98 19.07
N PRO A 110 13.97 -19.13 20.27
CA PRO A 110 14.62 -19.81 21.37
C PRO A 110 14.91 -21.27 21.03
#